data_AF-A0AAW0XW79-F1
#
_entry.id   AF-A0AAW0XW79-F1
#
_cell.length_a   1.000
_cell.length_b   1.000
_cell.length_c   1.000
_cell.angle_alpha   90.00
_cell.angle_beta   90.00
_cell.angle_gamma   90.00
#
_symmetry.space_group_name_H-M   'P 1'
#
loop_
_entity.id
_entity.type
_entity.pdbx_description
1 polymer ?
#
loop_
_entity_poly.entity_id
_entity_poly.type
_entity_poly.pdbx_seq_one_letter_code
_entity_poly.pdbx_strand_id
1 'polypeptide(L)'
;MEGTENLEDEVFLKRHTKPEQDEKRRKRWDLQRMREQRHYERLRERYEGRQNPCEPEVSGYHSLWPNPESAVYLHVDDCLPVCAFGQPMARIPPQEFVLPWLSSRCQDGVSTRRRKRP
;
A
#
# COMPACT_ATOMS: atom_id res chain seq x y z
N MET A 1 -6.05 -1.40 74.76
CA MET A 1 -5.77 0.00 74.37
C MET A 1 -5.54 -0.05 72.87
N GLU A 2 -6.59 0.20 72.09
CA GLU A 2 -6.55 0.10 70.62
C GLU A 2 -5.75 1.24 70.01
N GLY A 3 -5.16 0.94 68.85
CA GLY A 3 -4.03 1.61 68.23
C GLY A 3 -4.17 3.11 68.03
N THR A 4 -3.11 3.83 68.37
CA THR A 4 -2.84 5.17 67.85
C THR A 4 -2.38 5.00 66.40
N GLU A 5 -3.29 5.16 65.46
CA GLU A 5 -2.93 5.14 64.04
C GLU A 5 -1.93 6.28 63.76
N ASN A 6 -0.84 5.98 63.05
CA ASN A 6 0.10 7.02 62.64
C ASN A 6 -0.53 7.80 61.45
N LEU A 7 -0.78 9.09 61.68
CA LEU A 7 -1.43 10.04 60.76
C LEU A 7 -0.43 10.94 60.00
N GLU A 8 0.86 10.64 60.03
CA GLU A 8 1.86 11.35 59.25
C GLU A 8 1.62 11.19 57.74
N ASP A 9 1.86 12.26 56.96
CA ASP A 9 1.68 12.28 55.51
C ASP A 9 2.46 11.18 54.79
N GLU A 10 3.64 10.81 55.29
CA GLU A 10 4.43 9.71 54.74
C GLU A 10 3.68 8.37 54.76
N VAL A 11 2.90 8.12 55.81
CA VAL A 11 2.14 6.88 55.95
C VAL A 11 1.01 6.84 54.91
N PHE A 12 0.36 7.97 54.65
CA PHE A 12 -0.65 8.09 53.59
C PHE A 12 -0.03 7.98 52.19
N LEU A 13 1.13 8.61 51.95
CA LEU A 13 1.86 8.47 50.68
C LEU A 13 2.21 7.01 50.40
N LYS A 14 2.76 6.29 51.39
CA LYS A 14 3.12 4.88 51.25
C LYS A 14 1.89 4.01 50.98
N ARG A 15 0.76 4.27 51.65
CA ARG A 15 -0.51 3.57 51.38
C ARG A 15 -1.04 3.85 49.97
N HIS A 16 -0.95 5.08 49.47
CA HIS A 16 -1.54 5.49 48.18
C HIS A 16 -0.65 5.26 46.96
N THR A 17 0.65 5.01 47.14
CA THR A 17 1.60 4.86 46.02
C THR A 17 1.17 3.77 45.03
N LYS A 18 0.77 2.60 45.54
CA LYS A 18 0.35 1.46 44.70
C LYS A 18 -0.99 1.72 43.97
N PRO A 19 -2.09 2.11 44.65
CA PRO A 19 -3.35 2.37 43.95
C PRO A 19 -3.23 3.51 42.93
N GLU A 20 -2.45 4.56 43.22
CA GLU A 20 -2.20 5.64 42.26
C GLU A 20 -1.50 5.14 40.99
N GLN A 21 -0.46 4.29 41.15
CA GLN A 21 0.23 3.71 40.01
C GLN A 21 -0.67 2.78 39.18
N ASP A 22 -1.52 1.99 39.85
CA ASP A 22 -2.46 1.10 39.18
C ASP A 22 -3.51 1.89 38.39
N GLU A 23 -4.04 2.99 38.94
CA GLU A 23 -4.93 3.89 38.22
C GLU A 23 -4.24 4.54 37.01
N LYS A 24 -2.99 5.01 37.16
CA LYS A 24 -2.21 5.57 36.04
C LYS A 24 -1.99 4.53 34.94
N ARG A 25 -1.72 3.26 35.29
CA ARG A 25 -1.57 2.17 34.33
C ARG A 25 -2.88 1.89 33.59
N ARG A 26 -4.00 1.78 34.31
CA ARG A 26 -5.33 1.58 33.70
C ARG A 26 -5.70 2.72 32.75
N LYS A 27 -5.52 3.98 33.17
CA LYS A 27 -5.79 5.15 32.32
C LYS A 27 -5.01 5.13 31.01
N ARG A 28 -3.73 4.73 31.04
CA ARG A 28 -2.91 4.58 29.81
C ARG A 28 -3.44 3.47 28.91
N TRP A 29 -3.78 2.33 29.50
CA TRP A 29 -4.33 1.19 28.79
C TRP A 29 -5.66 1.52 28.11
N ASP A 30 -6.58 2.14 28.84
CA ASP A 30 -7.90 2.52 28.31
C ASP A 30 -7.77 3.57 27.20
N LEU A 31 -6.85 4.54 27.34
CA LEU A 31 -6.57 5.53 26.30
C LEU A 31 -6.02 4.87 25.03
N GLN A 32 -5.11 3.91 25.16
CA GLN A 32 -4.60 3.15 24.03
C GLN A 32 -5.73 2.36 23.35
N ARG A 33 -6.53 1.62 24.13
CA ARG A 33 -7.66 0.86 23.62
C ARG A 33 -8.67 1.74 22.89
N MET A 34 -9.02 2.90 23.43
CA MET A 34 -9.92 3.84 22.74
C MET A 34 -9.33 4.36 21.42
N ARG A 35 -8.01 4.60 21.35
CA ARG A 35 -7.37 5.01 20.09
C ARG A 35 -7.41 3.91 19.05
N GLU A 36 -7.11 2.68 19.46
CA GLU A 36 -7.16 1.49 18.60
C GLU A 36 -8.58 1.24 18.12
N GLN A 37 -9.57 1.29 19.02
CA GLN A 37 -10.98 1.14 18.69
C GLN A 37 -11.45 2.20 17.69
N ARG A 38 -11.14 3.48 17.91
CA ARG A 38 -11.46 4.55 16.95
C ARG A 38 -10.76 4.40 15.61
N HIS A 39 -9.59 3.78 15.57
CA HIS A 39 -8.90 3.50 14.31
C HIS A 39 -9.60 2.37 13.56
N TYR A 40 -9.96 1.29 14.28
CA TYR A 40 -10.69 0.16 13.74
C TYR A 40 -12.08 0.56 13.23
N GLU A 41 -12.84 1.34 14.00
CA GLU A 41 -14.17 1.86 13.61
C GLU A 41 -14.07 2.74 12.36
N ARG A 42 -13.11 3.66 12.29
CA ARG A 42 -12.86 4.47 11.07
C ARG A 42 -12.47 3.65 9.86
N LEU A 43 -11.79 2.53 10.05
CA LEU A 43 -11.45 1.62 8.95
C LEU A 43 -12.71 0.87 8.50
N ARG A 44 -13.49 0.36 9.46
CA ARG A 44 -14.75 -0.34 9.22
C ARG A 44 -15.76 0.53 8.48
N GLU A 45 -15.95 1.78 8.89
CA GLU A 45 -16.83 2.75 8.21
C GLU A 45 -16.44 2.98 6.74
N ARG A 46 -15.15 2.92 6.39
CA ARG A 46 -14.73 3.03 4.98
C ARG A 46 -15.13 1.81 4.15
N TYR A 47 -15.07 0.61 4.73
CA TYR A 47 -15.49 -0.61 4.05
C TYR A 47 -17.02 -0.67 3.94
N GLU A 48 -17.75 -0.39 5.02
CA GLU A 48 -19.21 -0.39 5.04
C GLU A 48 -19.79 0.78 4.22
N GLY A 49 -19.16 1.96 4.25
CA GLY A 49 -19.51 3.11 3.41
C GLY A 49 -19.36 2.84 1.90
N ARG A 50 -18.40 1.99 1.50
CA ARG A 50 -18.30 1.48 0.13
C ARG A 50 -19.31 0.38 -0.20
N GLN A 51 -19.85 -0.32 0.81
CA GLN A 51 -20.86 -1.35 0.63
C GLN A 51 -22.31 -0.83 0.62
N ASN A 52 -22.57 0.42 1.00
CA ASN A 52 -23.91 1.02 0.89
C ASN A 52 -24.24 1.28 -0.60
N PRO A 53 -25.16 0.52 -1.23
CA PRO A 53 -25.47 0.65 -2.66
C PRO A 53 -26.43 1.82 -2.96
N CYS A 54 -26.64 2.73 -2.00
CA CYS A 54 -27.76 3.68 -2.01
C CYS A 54 -27.35 5.12 -2.39
N GLU A 55 -26.06 5.42 -2.54
CA GLU A 55 -25.63 6.69 -3.14
C GLU A 55 -25.36 6.46 -4.63
N PRO A 56 -25.86 7.33 -5.53
CA PRO A 56 -25.59 7.18 -6.96
C PRO A 56 -24.09 7.24 -7.15
N GLU A 57 -23.53 6.15 -7.69
CA GLU A 57 -22.12 6.04 -8.01
C GLU A 57 -21.67 7.28 -8.78
N VAL A 58 -21.00 8.20 -8.08
CA VAL A 58 -20.13 9.16 -8.73
C VAL A 58 -19.01 8.31 -9.30
N SER A 59 -19.21 7.80 -10.52
CA SER A 59 -18.24 7.07 -11.33
C SER A 59 -17.11 7.99 -11.78
N GLY A 60 -16.54 8.74 -10.83
CA GLY A 60 -15.23 9.31 -10.97
C GLY A 60 -14.26 8.15 -11.02
N TYR A 61 -13.69 7.90 -12.20
CA TYR A 61 -12.52 7.05 -12.33
C TYR A 61 -11.39 7.66 -11.49
N HIS A 62 -11.34 7.36 -10.19
CA HIS A 62 -10.31 7.83 -9.27
C HIS A 62 -8.95 7.17 -9.55
N SER A 63 -8.94 6.15 -10.40
CA SER A 63 -7.76 5.40 -10.79
C SER A 63 -7.98 4.77 -12.17
N LEU A 64 -6.92 4.70 -12.97
CA LEU A 64 -6.88 3.90 -14.20
C LEU A 64 -6.59 2.41 -13.92
N TRP A 65 -6.37 2.06 -12.65
CA TRP A 65 -6.09 0.69 -12.21
C TRP A 65 -7.38 -0.04 -11.81
N PRO A 66 -7.47 -1.36 -12.04
CA PRO A 66 -8.57 -2.17 -11.54
C PRO A 66 -8.72 -2.05 -10.01
N ASN A 67 -9.95 -2.15 -9.50
CA ASN A 67 -10.18 -2.18 -8.06
C ASN A 67 -9.57 -3.47 -7.47
N PRO A 68 -8.70 -3.42 -6.45
CA PRO A 68 -8.19 -4.63 -5.81
C PRO A 68 -9.29 -5.52 -5.23
N GLU A 69 -10.43 -4.94 -4.81
CA GLU A 69 -11.56 -5.69 -4.25
C GLU A 69 -12.34 -6.49 -5.32
N SER A 70 -12.16 -6.19 -6.62
CA SER A 70 -12.79 -6.95 -7.70
C SER A 70 -12.00 -8.18 -8.14
N ALA A 71 -10.92 -8.53 -7.44
CA ALA A 71 -10.15 -9.72 -7.73
C ALA A 71 -10.95 -10.99 -7.36
N VAL A 72 -11.29 -11.81 -8.36
CA VAL A 72 -12.13 -13.03 -8.17
C VAL A 72 -11.29 -14.27 -7.86
N TYR A 73 -10.08 -14.35 -8.40
CA TYR A 73 -9.21 -15.51 -8.23
C TYR A 73 -7.73 -15.11 -8.24
N LEU A 74 -6.90 -15.94 -7.61
CA LEU A 74 -5.46 -15.87 -7.72
C LEU A 74 -5.03 -16.76 -8.89
N HIS A 75 -4.45 -16.16 -9.92
CA HIS A 75 -3.87 -16.89 -11.04
C HIS A 75 -2.45 -17.32 -10.67
N VAL A 76 -2.22 -18.62 -10.58
CA VAL A 76 -0.87 -19.19 -10.49
C VAL A 76 -0.57 -19.79 -11.86
N ASP A 77 0.45 -19.23 -12.53
CA ASP A 77 0.83 -19.65 -13.87
C ASP A 77 2.05 -20.58 -13.79
N ASP A 78 1.97 -21.74 -14.43
CA ASP A 78 3.08 -22.70 -14.55
C ASP A 78 4.07 -22.28 -15.66
N CYS A 79 3.75 -21.25 -16.46
CA CYS A 79 4.62 -20.78 -17.52
C CYS A 79 5.77 -19.93 -16.94
N LEU A 80 6.98 -20.48 -16.94
CA LEU A 80 8.18 -19.72 -16.64
C LEU A 80 8.46 -18.71 -17.78
N PRO A 81 8.61 -17.41 -17.51
CA PRO A 81 8.87 -16.44 -18.55
C PRO A 81 10.24 -16.67 -19.18
N VAL A 82 10.36 -16.43 -20.48
CA VAL A 82 11.66 -16.40 -21.14
C VAL A 82 12.40 -15.17 -20.65
N CYS A 83 13.59 -15.35 -20.08
CA CYS A 83 14.39 -14.28 -19.51
C CYS A 83 15.63 -13.99 -20.36
N ALA A 84 15.99 -12.72 -20.46
CA ALA A 84 17.29 -12.25 -20.97
C ALA A 84 17.91 -11.32 -19.92
N PHE A 85 19.20 -11.46 -19.64
CA PHE A 85 19.90 -10.67 -18.60
C PHE A 85 19.22 -10.69 -17.21
N GLY A 86 18.59 -11.81 -16.85
CA GLY A 86 17.88 -11.96 -15.56
C GLY A 86 16.55 -11.22 -15.48
N GLN A 87 16.02 -10.70 -16.59
CA GLN A 87 14.72 -10.03 -16.67
C GLN A 87 13.80 -10.76 -17.67
N PRO A 88 12.48 -10.88 -17.39
CA PRO A 88 11.51 -11.39 -18.35
C PRO A 88 11.53 -10.58 -19.66
N MET A 89 11.54 -11.25 -20.81
CA MET A 89 11.52 -10.56 -22.10
C MET A 89 10.16 -9.91 -22.36
N ALA A 90 10.18 -8.66 -22.82
CA ALA A 90 8.99 -7.95 -23.26
C ALA A 90 8.45 -8.56 -24.56
N ARG A 91 7.12 -8.49 -24.76
CA ARG A 91 6.49 -8.81 -26.04
C ARG A 91 6.68 -7.63 -27.00
N ILE A 92 7.54 -7.82 -28.01
CA ILE A 92 7.76 -6.83 -29.07
C ILE A 92 6.87 -7.20 -30.26
N PRO A 93 6.02 -6.30 -30.77
CA PRO A 93 5.22 -6.58 -31.96
C PRO A 93 6.13 -6.78 -33.19
N PRO A 94 5.72 -7.59 -34.18
CA PRO A 94 6.49 -7.74 -35.42
C PRO A 94 6.71 -6.38 -36.10
N GLN A 95 7.96 -6.06 -36.40
CA GLN A 95 8.36 -4.82 -37.07
C GLN A 95 9.58 -5.07 -37.95
N GLU A 96 9.64 -4.42 -39.11
CA GLU A 96 10.83 -4.40 -39.96
C GLU A 96 11.97 -3.64 -39.27
N PHE A 97 13.20 -4.15 -39.39
CA PHE A 97 14.37 -3.51 -38.82
C PHE A 97 14.68 -2.21 -39.55
N VAL A 98 14.85 -1.13 -38.79
CA VAL A 98 15.26 0.17 -39.32
C VAL A 98 16.39 0.74 -38.48
N LEU A 99 17.34 1.41 -39.14
CA LEU A 99 18.38 2.13 -38.43
C LEU A 99 17.78 3.44 -37.87
N PRO A 100 17.91 3.69 -36.56
CA PRO A 100 17.29 4.87 -35.92
C PRO A 100 17.72 6.21 -36.52
N TRP A 101 18.88 6.28 -37.17
CA TRP A 101 19.40 7.49 -37.80
C TRP A 101 19.05 7.65 -39.29
N LEU A 102 18.43 6.62 -39.91
CA LEU A 102 17.97 6.65 -41.31
C LEU A 102 16.47 6.94 -41.43
N SER A 103 15.70 6.72 -40.37
CA SER A 103 14.23 6.77 -40.36
C SER A 103 13.63 8.13 -40.75
N SER A 104 14.40 9.22 -40.68
CA SER A 104 13.95 10.58 -41.07
C SER A 104 14.62 11.15 -42.32
N ARG A 105 15.62 10.47 -42.91
CA ARG A 105 16.46 11.05 -43.98
C ARG A 105 16.57 10.25 -45.27
N CYS A 106 15.92 9.10 -45.37
CA CYS A 106 15.93 8.30 -46.59
C CYS A 106 14.56 7.66 -46.86
N GLN A 107 13.57 8.48 -47.25
CA GLN A 107 12.59 7.98 -48.24
C GLN A 107 13.07 8.19 -49.68
N ASP A 108 14.15 8.96 -49.89
CA ASP A 108 14.78 9.09 -51.19
C ASP A 108 15.89 8.05 -51.38
N GLY A 109 15.49 6.88 -51.89
CA GLY A 109 16.30 6.04 -52.75
C GLY A 109 17.60 5.47 -52.18
N VAL A 110 17.53 4.25 -51.61
CA VAL A 110 18.67 3.32 -51.70
C VAL A 110 18.78 2.86 -53.16
N SER A 111 19.28 3.75 -54.02
CA SER A 111 19.80 3.36 -55.33
C SER A 111 21.10 2.61 -55.08
N THR A 112 21.07 1.29 -55.27
CA THR A 112 22.24 0.42 -55.31
C THR A 112 23.11 0.75 -56.52
N ARG A 113 23.75 1.94 -56.53
CA ARG A 113 24.81 2.22 -57.50
C ARG A 113 26.07 1.48 -57.07
N ARG A 114 26.17 0.22 -57.54
CA ARG A 114 27.45 -0.49 -57.65
C ARG A 114 28.45 0.43 -58.36
N ARG A 115 29.40 0.99 -57.62
CA ARG A 115 30.56 1.65 -58.21
C ARG A 115 31.44 0.57 -58.84
N LYS A 116 31.36 0.40 -60.17
CA LYS A 116 32.44 -0.24 -60.94
C LYS A 116 33.70 0.62 -60.75
N ARG A 117 34.74 0.04 -60.17
CA ARG A 117 36.08 0.63 -60.15
C ARG A 117 36.74 0.43 -61.52
N PRO A 118 37.56 1.38 -62.00
CA PRO A 118 38.41 1.17 -63.17
C PRO A 118 39.45 0.06 -62.90
#